data_AF-A0A6P6XVF2-F1
#
_entry.id   AF-A0A6P6XVF2-F1
#
_cell.length_a   1.000
_cell.length_b   1.000
_cell.length_c   1.000
_cell.angle_alpha   90.00
_cell.angle_beta   90.00
_cell.angle_gamma   90.00
#
_symmetry.space_group_name_H-M   'P 1'
#
loop_
_entity.id
_entity.type
_entity.pdbx_description
1 polymer ?
#
loop_
_entity_poly.entity_id
_entity_poly.type
_entity_poly.pdbx_seq_one_letter_code
_entity_poly.pdbx_strand_id
1 'polypeptide(L)'
;MKIEKFHFVNISFFAFQPNQTNLSNMNPFKQSNENIKIRYFFRQGFQSLKFFNLRINYNLNDYEQRNISWSFSTIKQSILITMNGWITILYLLCWIIWSKNDYLISIDIYNKILHLNNGNFIVIELIIVFILREYLYYKHLLQFINYKSKINDFLIKYWHYDDNELLSEFRNHLIQFYQKSRLIAIISYRIFTIGLLGIIFIFGYFSYHLYECDQINLIKFLMSTIFFFLTICQCIYIIGDSFIMIKKLFWNQFHQEYVNLYSEIDQFNLTLCSILLFTELVSKSSAVICLLFYSHQIKMHMQNTLITLIFITIFISINILNFRIANLPSYNRICWLSIHRWIARSQWLNLKRKKPKNNLPLRYSFKSRLFLQSMTNNLFGFTCGR
;
A
#
# COMPACT_ATOMS: atom_id res chain seq x y z
N MET A 1 16.69 18.02 -37.17
CA MET A 1 17.00 18.00 -35.72
C MET A 1 15.69 17.80 -34.97
N LYS A 2 15.34 16.55 -34.64
CA LYS A 2 14.07 16.19 -33.99
C LYS A 2 14.19 16.48 -32.48
N ILE A 3 13.42 17.43 -32.00
CA ILE A 3 13.28 17.72 -30.57
C ILE A 3 12.45 16.58 -29.96
N GLU A 4 13.11 15.69 -29.22
CA GLU A 4 12.45 14.72 -28.36
C GLU A 4 11.68 15.47 -27.26
N LYS A 5 10.36 15.28 -27.22
CA LYS A 5 9.49 15.80 -26.18
C LYS A 5 9.89 15.18 -24.84
N PHE A 6 10.45 15.99 -23.94
CA PHE A 6 10.68 15.65 -22.53
C PHE A 6 9.35 15.29 -21.85
N HIS A 7 9.16 14.00 -21.56
CA HIS A 7 7.94 13.41 -20.98
C HIS A 7 7.90 13.45 -19.43
N PHE A 8 8.40 14.51 -18.79
CA PHE A 8 8.55 14.54 -17.33
C PHE A 8 7.21 14.64 -16.56
N VAL A 9 6.15 15.16 -17.18
CA VAL A 9 4.83 15.38 -16.54
C VAL A 9 3.90 14.16 -16.62
N ASN A 10 4.28 13.12 -17.36
CA ASN A 10 3.40 11.96 -17.61
C ASN A 10 3.55 10.80 -16.61
N ILE A 11 4.47 10.88 -15.66
CA ILE A 11 4.82 9.76 -14.77
C ILE A 11 3.70 9.47 -13.73
N SER A 12 2.94 10.48 -13.30
CA SER A 12 1.79 10.29 -12.39
C SER A 12 0.50 9.88 -13.12
N PHE A 13 0.35 10.24 -14.39
CA PHE A 13 -0.85 9.91 -15.19
C PHE A 13 -0.82 8.49 -15.77
N PHE A 14 0.37 7.94 -16.07
CA PHE A 14 0.49 6.60 -16.67
C PHE A 14 0.43 5.44 -15.68
N ALA A 15 0.62 5.65 -14.38
CA ALA A 15 0.49 4.57 -13.38
C ALA A 15 -0.93 3.97 -13.31
N PHE A 16 -1.93 4.65 -13.90
CA PHE A 16 -3.33 4.23 -13.92
C PHE A 16 -3.98 4.20 -15.31
N GLN A 17 -3.24 4.38 -16.41
CA GLN A 17 -3.78 4.09 -17.74
C GLN A 17 -3.57 2.62 -18.09
N PRO A 18 -4.64 1.79 -18.23
CA PRO A 18 -4.50 0.54 -18.95
C PRO A 18 -4.13 0.87 -20.40
N ASN A 19 -3.33 0.01 -21.03
CA ASN A 19 -2.95 0.10 -22.45
C ASN A 19 -4.11 0.65 -23.31
N GLN A 20 -3.81 1.70 -24.08
CA GLN A 20 -4.73 2.42 -24.97
C GLN A 20 -5.16 1.56 -26.17
N THR A 21 -5.97 0.53 -25.94
CA THR A 21 -6.65 -0.15 -27.06
C THR A 21 -8.17 -0.14 -27.00
N ASN A 22 -8.81 0.33 -25.91
CA ASN A 22 -10.28 0.44 -25.84
C ASN A 22 -10.74 1.63 -24.98
N LEU A 23 -10.52 2.86 -25.46
CA LEU A 23 -10.78 4.09 -24.68
C LEU A 23 -11.87 5.01 -25.27
N SER A 24 -12.69 4.52 -26.20
CA SER A 24 -13.95 5.16 -26.54
C SER A 24 -15.08 4.46 -25.78
N ASN A 25 -15.79 5.20 -24.92
CA ASN A 25 -16.96 4.80 -24.12
C ASN A 25 -16.69 4.22 -22.72
N MET A 26 -16.03 4.97 -21.84
CA MET A 26 -16.07 4.69 -20.39
C MET A 26 -17.11 5.56 -19.69
N ASN A 27 -18.33 5.06 -19.63
CA ASN A 27 -19.32 5.50 -18.65
C ASN A 27 -19.21 4.55 -17.43
N PRO A 28 -18.66 4.97 -16.28
CA PRO A 28 -18.25 4.08 -15.18
C PRO A 28 -19.40 3.34 -14.49
N PHE A 29 -20.64 3.74 -14.75
CA PHE A 29 -21.86 3.10 -14.22
C PHE A 29 -22.52 2.12 -15.20
N LYS A 30 -22.10 2.04 -16.46
CA LYS A 30 -22.80 1.24 -17.49
C LYS A 30 -22.21 -0.18 -17.69
N GLN A 31 -21.10 -0.51 -17.03
CA GLN A 31 -20.39 -1.79 -17.16
C GLN A 31 -20.63 -2.78 -16.00
N SER A 32 -21.79 -2.71 -15.35
CA SER A 32 -22.13 -3.64 -14.26
C SER A 32 -22.47 -5.07 -14.73
N ASN A 33 -22.55 -5.32 -16.05
CA ASN A 33 -23.04 -6.60 -16.61
C ASN A 33 -22.04 -7.36 -17.50
N GLU A 34 -20.76 -6.95 -17.56
CA GLU A 34 -19.75 -7.78 -18.24
C GLU A 34 -19.22 -8.88 -17.30
N ASN A 35 -19.02 -10.09 -17.82
CA ASN A 35 -18.41 -11.23 -17.13
C ASN A 35 -16.95 -10.94 -16.78
N ILE A 36 -16.73 -10.13 -15.74
CA ILE A 36 -15.41 -9.77 -15.25
C ILE A 36 -14.78 -10.98 -14.57
N LYS A 37 -13.72 -11.50 -15.18
CA LYS A 37 -12.95 -12.64 -14.69
C LYS A 37 -12.00 -12.25 -13.56
N ILE A 38 -11.85 -13.09 -12.53
CA ILE A 38 -10.96 -12.85 -11.39
C ILE A 38 -9.51 -12.71 -11.84
N ARG A 39 -9.10 -13.42 -12.91
CA ARG A 39 -7.76 -13.27 -13.53
C ARG A 39 -7.38 -11.82 -13.86
N TYR A 40 -8.34 -10.95 -14.18
CA TYR A 40 -8.05 -9.54 -14.45
C TYR A 40 -7.57 -8.80 -13.20
N PHE A 41 -7.99 -9.23 -12.01
CA PHE A 41 -7.58 -8.63 -10.74
C PHE A 41 -6.12 -8.98 -10.43
N PHE A 42 -5.72 -10.23 -10.63
CA PHE A 42 -4.31 -10.64 -10.47
C PHE A 42 -3.38 -9.92 -11.45
N ARG A 43 -3.81 -9.74 -12.70
CA ARG A 43 -3.07 -8.96 -13.70
C ARG A 43 -2.89 -7.50 -13.28
N GLN A 44 -3.95 -6.87 -12.77
CA GLN A 44 -3.86 -5.49 -12.26
C GLN A 44 -2.97 -5.40 -11.02
N GLY A 45 -3.11 -6.33 -10.07
CA GLY A 45 -2.27 -6.39 -8.88
C GLY A 45 -0.79 -6.55 -9.22
N PHE A 46 -0.46 -7.37 -10.22
CA PHE A 46 0.90 -7.50 -10.73
C PHE A 46 1.44 -6.19 -11.30
N GLN A 47 0.67 -5.49 -12.15
CA GLN A 47 1.11 -4.20 -12.70
C GLN A 47 1.36 -3.17 -11.60
N SER A 48 0.50 -3.13 -10.57
CA SER A 48 0.69 -2.27 -9.40
C SER A 48 1.96 -2.63 -8.61
N LEU A 49 2.20 -3.92 -8.35
CA LEU A 49 3.40 -4.38 -7.63
C LEU A 49 4.69 -4.08 -8.39
N LYS A 50 4.66 -4.29 -9.71
CA LYS A 50 5.76 -4.01 -10.63
C LYS A 50 6.17 -2.54 -10.59
N PHE A 51 5.19 -1.63 -10.61
CA PHE A 51 5.44 -0.19 -10.59
C PHE A 51 5.86 0.35 -9.21
N PHE A 52 5.14 0.01 -8.14
CA PHE A 52 5.31 0.65 -6.84
C PHE A 52 6.26 -0.09 -5.89
N ASN A 53 6.28 -1.42 -5.89
CA ASN A 53 7.13 -2.19 -4.99
C ASN A 53 8.49 -2.52 -5.60
N LEU A 54 8.52 -3.06 -6.81
CA LEU A 54 9.77 -3.56 -7.41
C LEU A 54 10.45 -2.56 -8.34
N ARG A 55 9.70 -1.59 -8.89
CA ARG A 55 10.20 -0.55 -9.80
C ARG A 55 10.93 -1.11 -11.04
N ILE A 56 10.72 -2.39 -11.36
CA ILE A 56 11.40 -3.09 -12.45
C ILE A 56 10.37 -3.50 -13.48
N ASN A 57 10.69 -3.29 -14.76
CA ASN A 57 9.84 -3.73 -15.84
C ASN A 57 10.15 -5.20 -16.20
N TYR A 58 9.31 -6.16 -15.80
CA TYR A 58 9.50 -7.59 -16.12
C TYR A 58 8.17 -8.32 -16.39
N ASN A 59 8.24 -9.54 -16.93
CA ASN A 59 7.12 -10.47 -17.06
C ASN A 59 7.21 -11.60 -16.03
N LEU A 60 6.07 -12.11 -15.57
CA LEU A 60 6.05 -13.21 -14.60
C LEU A 60 6.70 -14.49 -15.15
N ASN A 61 6.51 -14.80 -16.43
CA ASN A 61 7.12 -15.98 -17.05
C ASN A 61 8.65 -15.90 -17.02
N ASP A 62 9.22 -14.72 -17.27
CA ASP A 62 10.68 -14.51 -17.23
C ASP A 62 11.20 -14.69 -15.79
N TYR A 63 10.41 -14.27 -14.79
CA TYR A 63 10.72 -14.49 -13.38
C TYR A 63 10.65 -15.99 -13.00
N GLU A 64 9.61 -16.69 -13.46
CA GLU A 64 9.43 -18.14 -13.23
C GLU A 64 10.58 -18.96 -13.83
N GLN A 65 10.99 -18.61 -15.05
CA GLN A 65 12.11 -19.23 -15.75
C GLN A 65 13.48 -18.77 -15.25
N ARG A 66 13.51 -17.85 -14.26
CA ARG A 66 14.73 -17.24 -13.69
C ARG A 66 15.62 -16.54 -14.71
N ASN A 67 15.02 -16.01 -15.78
CA ASN A 67 15.70 -15.44 -16.94
C ASN A 67 15.31 -13.97 -17.16
N ILE A 68 15.24 -13.18 -16.07
CA ILE A 68 15.00 -11.75 -16.21
C ILE A 68 16.18 -11.09 -16.92
N SER A 69 15.90 -10.40 -18.03
CA SER A 69 16.89 -9.60 -18.74
C SER A 69 17.18 -8.28 -18.00
N TRP A 70 18.43 -8.08 -17.63
CA TRP A 70 18.90 -6.86 -16.95
C TRP A 70 19.34 -5.80 -17.96
N SER A 71 18.40 -5.32 -18.78
CA SER A 71 18.65 -4.22 -19.72
C SER A 71 18.33 -2.86 -19.08
N PHE A 72 18.85 -1.77 -19.64
CA PHE A 72 18.50 -0.43 -19.16
C PHE A 72 16.98 -0.19 -19.17
N SER A 73 16.25 -0.74 -20.15
CA SER A 73 14.79 -0.64 -20.23
C SER A 73 14.09 -1.28 -19.02
N THR A 74 14.64 -2.37 -18.47
CA THR A 74 14.02 -3.05 -17.32
C THR A 74 14.26 -2.33 -16.00
N ILE A 75 15.41 -1.66 -15.84
CA ILE A 75 15.80 -0.99 -14.59
C ILE A 75 15.63 0.54 -14.61
N LYS A 76 15.38 1.17 -15.76
CA LYS A 76 15.27 2.64 -15.90
C LYS A 76 14.31 3.25 -14.87
N GLN A 77 13.17 2.60 -14.66
CA GLN A 77 12.18 3.07 -13.69
C GLN A 77 12.71 3.01 -12.26
N SER A 78 13.38 1.92 -11.88
CA SER A 78 14.06 1.79 -10.59
C SER A 78 15.04 2.94 -10.40
N ILE A 79 15.93 3.16 -11.36
CA ILE A 79 16.94 4.22 -11.28
C ILE A 79 16.29 5.60 -11.08
N LEU A 80 15.28 5.94 -11.89
CA LEU A 80 14.65 7.26 -11.82
C LEU A 80 13.95 7.50 -10.47
N ILE A 81 13.20 6.51 -9.99
CA ILE A 81 12.45 6.63 -8.73
C ILE A 81 13.38 6.59 -7.52
N THR A 82 14.40 5.72 -7.51
CA THR A 82 15.38 5.68 -6.40
C THR A 82 16.21 6.94 -6.36
N MET A 83 16.67 7.45 -7.51
CA MET A 83 17.38 8.73 -7.58
C MET A 83 16.50 9.86 -7.06
N ASN A 84 15.23 9.95 -7.48
CA ASN A 84 14.31 10.95 -6.95
C ASN A 84 14.15 10.85 -5.42
N GLY A 85 13.98 9.63 -4.89
CA GLY A 85 13.88 9.39 -3.47
C GLY A 85 15.11 9.87 -2.69
N TRP A 86 16.31 9.49 -3.13
CA TRP A 86 17.56 9.90 -2.47
C TRP A 86 17.87 11.39 -2.62
N ILE A 87 17.62 11.98 -3.79
CA ILE A 87 17.75 13.44 -3.98
C ILE A 87 16.81 14.17 -3.02
N THR A 88 15.58 13.68 -2.86
CA THR A 88 14.60 14.26 -1.93
C THR A 88 15.06 14.13 -0.48
N ILE A 89 15.56 12.96 -0.07
CA ILE A 89 16.11 12.75 1.29
C ILE A 89 17.27 13.71 1.56
N LEU A 90 18.22 13.83 0.62
CA LEU A 90 19.35 14.75 0.73
C LEU A 90 18.88 16.21 0.79
N TYR A 91 17.91 16.59 -0.03
CA TYR A 91 17.31 17.92 0.01
C TYR A 91 16.72 18.23 1.40
N LEU A 92 15.90 17.34 1.95
CA LEU A 92 15.28 17.54 3.26
C LEU A 92 16.33 17.58 4.38
N LEU A 93 17.39 16.77 4.31
CA LEU A 93 18.51 16.81 5.25
C LEU A 93 19.27 18.13 5.17
N CYS A 94 19.62 18.59 3.97
CA CYS A 94 20.24 19.90 3.75
C CYS A 94 19.36 21.04 4.27
N TRP A 95 18.03 20.91 4.12
CA TRP A 95 17.08 21.93 4.55
C TRP A 95 17.05 22.09 6.07
N ILE A 96 17.28 21.00 6.83
CA ILE A 96 17.39 21.04 8.30
C ILE A 96 18.78 21.49 8.74
N ILE A 97 19.84 20.83 8.24
CA ILE A 97 21.22 21.02 8.72
C ILE A 97 21.75 22.39 8.31
N TRP A 98 21.43 22.81 7.08
CA TRP A 98 21.92 24.05 6.49
C TRP A 98 20.77 25.04 6.27
N SER A 99 20.08 25.40 7.36
CA SER A 99 18.90 26.27 7.31
C SER A 99 19.19 27.67 6.76
N LYS A 100 20.40 28.19 6.96
CA LYS A 100 20.89 29.47 6.41
C LYS A 100 21.85 29.21 5.25
N ASN A 101 21.29 29.05 4.05
CA ASN A 101 22.08 28.84 2.84
C ASN A 101 21.67 29.82 1.72
N ASP A 102 22.51 29.88 0.69
CA ASP A 102 22.33 30.79 -0.44
C ASP A 102 21.52 30.21 -1.61
N TYR A 103 21.04 28.98 -1.48
CA TYR A 103 20.45 28.22 -2.59
C TYR A 103 18.99 27.78 -2.36
N LEU A 104 18.51 27.75 -1.13
CA LEU A 104 17.18 27.25 -0.75
C LEU A 104 16.50 28.25 0.17
N ILE A 105 15.17 28.34 0.08
CA ILE A 105 14.36 29.10 1.01
C ILE A 105 14.46 28.44 2.38
N SER A 106 14.84 29.21 3.41
CA SER A 106 15.05 28.68 4.75
C SER A 106 13.74 28.18 5.36
N ILE A 107 13.86 27.15 6.21
CA ILE A 107 12.72 26.62 6.96
C ILE A 107 12.07 27.67 7.87
N ASP A 108 12.85 28.65 8.34
CA ASP A 108 12.37 29.76 9.16
C ASP A 108 11.36 30.65 8.41
N ILE A 109 11.55 30.85 7.11
CA ILE A 109 10.59 31.60 6.28
C ILE A 109 9.27 30.84 6.19
N TYR A 110 9.31 29.52 6.03
CA TYR A 110 8.09 28.68 6.05
C TYR A 110 7.41 28.67 7.40
N ASN A 111 8.20 28.57 8.47
CA ASN A 111 7.68 28.61 9.83
C ASN A 111 6.91 29.91 10.09
N LYS A 112 7.41 31.05 9.59
CA LYS A 112 6.70 32.33 9.66
C LYS A 112 5.41 32.33 8.85
N ILE A 113 5.44 31.84 7.60
CA ILE A 113 4.27 31.79 6.71
C ILE A 113 3.16 30.90 7.28
N LEU A 114 3.53 29.76 7.86
CA LEU A 114 2.59 28.77 8.40
C LEU A 114 2.30 28.95 9.89
N HIS A 115 2.79 30.02 10.52
CA HIS A 115 2.69 30.26 11.96
C HIS A 115 3.11 29.06 12.83
N LEU A 116 4.18 28.37 12.39
CA LEU A 116 4.78 27.24 13.09
C LEU A 116 5.93 27.77 13.97
N ASN A 117 5.95 27.36 15.25
CA ASN A 117 7.11 27.65 16.09
C ASN A 117 8.35 26.85 15.68
N ASN A 118 8.16 25.60 15.24
CA ASN A 118 9.25 24.74 14.78
C ASN A 118 8.74 23.69 13.78
N GLY A 119 8.84 23.98 12.48
CA GLY A 119 8.48 23.06 11.40
C GLY A 119 9.48 21.93 11.15
N ASN A 120 10.64 21.94 11.81
CA ASN A 120 11.69 20.94 11.59
C ASN A 120 11.18 19.52 11.88
N PHE A 121 10.27 19.37 12.85
CA PHE A 121 9.64 18.10 13.20
C PHE A 121 8.90 17.44 12.03
N ILE A 122 8.20 18.22 11.20
CA ILE A 122 7.48 17.72 10.03
C ILE A 122 8.47 17.21 8.99
N VAL A 123 9.56 17.96 8.79
CA VAL A 123 10.63 17.59 7.84
C VAL A 123 11.36 16.33 8.29
N ILE A 124 11.64 16.20 9.60
CA ILE A 124 12.24 15.00 10.18
C ILE A 124 11.35 13.76 9.95
N GLU A 125 10.04 13.88 10.17
CA GLU A 125 9.13 12.75 9.92
C GLU A 125 9.11 12.35 8.44
N LEU A 126 9.11 13.32 7.52
CA LEU A 126 9.20 13.03 6.09
C LEU A 126 10.50 12.29 5.73
N ILE A 127 11.63 12.68 6.32
CA ILE A 127 12.91 11.97 6.14
C ILE A 127 12.81 10.53 6.64
N ILE A 128 12.26 10.31 7.84
CA ILE A 128 12.08 8.97 8.41
C ILE A 128 11.22 8.11 7.47
N VAL A 129 10.06 8.63 7.04
CA VAL A 129 9.15 7.91 6.12
C VAL A 129 9.84 7.56 4.81
N PHE A 130 10.61 8.48 4.22
CA PHE A 130 11.31 8.24 2.96
C PHE A 130 12.46 7.23 3.10
N ILE A 131 13.27 7.32 4.17
CA ILE A 131 14.34 6.35 4.45
C ILE A 131 13.77 4.96 4.65
N LEU A 132 12.76 4.83 5.51
CA LEU A 132 12.12 3.54 5.77
C LEU A 132 11.51 2.96 4.49
N ARG A 133 10.95 3.81 3.61
CA ARG A 133 10.41 3.39 2.32
C ARG A 133 11.50 2.83 1.39
N GLU A 134 12.62 3.52 1.25
CA GLU A 134 13.74 3.02 0.43
C GLU A 134 14.34 1.73 1.02
N TYR A 135 14.40 1.61 2.35
CA TYR A 135 14.81 0.37 3.01
C TYR A 135 13.89 -0.81 2.64
N LEU A 136 12.56 -0.63 2.70
CA LEU A 136 11.60 -1.65 2.27
C LEU A 136 11.78 -2.02 0.80
N TYR A 137 12.01 -1.02 -0.06
CA TYR A 137 12.28 -1.25 -1.47
C TYR A 137 13.49 -2.18 -1.67
N TYR A 138 14.64 -1.87 -1.06
CA TYR A 138 15.84 -2.70 -1.18
C TYR A 138 15.63 -4.12 -0.66
N LYS A 139 14.89 -4.27 0.44
CA LYS A 139 14.53 -5.60 0.99
C LYS A 139 13.75 -6.44 -0.03
N HIS A 140 12.73 -5.85 -0.66
CA HIS A 140 11.93 -6.55 -1.68
C HIS A 140 12.72 -6.78 -2.97
N LEU A 141 13.56 -5.84 -3.38
CA LEU A 141 14.43 -5.97 -4.53
C LEU A 141 15.42 -7.14 -4.36
N LEU A 142 16.04 -7.28 -3.18
CA LEU A 142 16.96 -8.38 -2.90
C LEU A 142 16.25 -9.74 -2.93
N GLN A 143 15.03 -9.83 -2.40
CA GLN A 143 14.21 -11.03 -2.50
C GLN A 143 13.87 -11.35 -3.96
N PHE A 144 13.60 -10.32 -4.76
CA PHE A 144 13.29 -10.45 -6.17
C PHE A 144 14.48 -10.93 -7.01
N ILE A 145 15.64 -10.30 -6.88
CA ILE A 145 16.87 -10.67 -7.61
C ILE A 145 17.26 -12.12 -7.33
N ASN A 146 17.09 -12.57 -6.09
CA ASN A 146 17.39 -13.94 -5.69
C ASN A 146 16.30 -14.95 -6.08
N TYR A 147 15.26 -14.53 -6.80
CA TYR A 147 14.08 -15.35 -7.14
C TYR A 147 13.42 -15.99 -5.91
N LYS A 148 13.41 -15.26 -4.78
CA LYS A 148 12.78 -15.64 -3.51
C LYS A 148 11.59 -14.73 -3.17
N SER A 149 11.09 -13.96 -4.14
CA SER A 149 9.91 -13.12 -3.99
C SER A 149 8.65 -13.97 -3.99
N LYS A 150 8.20 -14.31 -2.78
CA LYS A 150 6.98 -15.07 -2.52
C LYS A 150 5.72 -14.44 -3.13
N ILE A 151 5.72 -13.11 -3.30
CA ILE A 151 4.58 -12.43 -3.91
C ILE A 151 4.49 -12.77 -5.39
N ASN A 152 5.64 -12.93 -6.07
CA ASN A 152 5.65 -13.32 -7.47
C ASN A 152 5.28 -14.79 -7.64
N ASP A 153 5.75 -15.66 -6.75
CA ASP A 153 5.37 -17.07 -6.75
C ASP A 153 3.84 -17.23 -6.59
N PHE A 154 3.25 -16.46 -5.68
CA PHE A 154 1.80 -16.35 -5.54
C PHE A 154 1.13 -15.85 -6.83
N LEU A 155 1.64 -14.77 -7.42
CA LEU A 155 1.05 -14.21 -8.65
C LEU A 155 1.16 -15.16 -9.84
N ILE A 156 2.23 -15.95 -9.96
CA ILE A 156 2.40 -16.98 -10.98
C ILE A 156 1.33 -18.05 -10.82
N LYS A 157 1.18 -18.59 -9.61
CA LYS A 157 0.19 -19.63 -9.30
C LYS A 157 -1.23 -19.19 -9.66
N TYR A 158 -1.59 -17.95 -9.36
CA TYR A 158 -2.94 -17.43 -9.60
C TYR A 158 -3.09 -16.64 -10.91
N TRP A 159 -2.05 -16.60 -11.76
CA TRP A 159 -2.07 -15.86 -13.03
C TRP A 159 -3.13 -16.38 -14.00
N HIS A 160 -3.33 -17.70 -14.00
CA HIS A 160 -4.27 -18.43 -14.83
C HIS A 160 -5.49 -18.95 -14.06
N TYR A 161 -5.87 -18.27 -12.97
CA TYR A 161 -6.99 -18.70 -12.12
C TYR A 161 -8.26 -19.01 -12.92
N ASP A 162 -8.83 -20.19 -12.71
CA ASP A 162 -10.09 -20.61 -13.31
C ASP A 162 -11.27 -20.11 -12.46
N ASP A 163 -12.08 -19.23 -13.04
CA ASP A 163 -13.25 -18.63 -12.38
C ASP A 163 -14.33 -19.66 -12.03
N ASN A 164 -14.24 -20.88 -12.57
CA ASN A 164 -15.16 -21.98 -12.28
C ASN A 164 -14.80 -22.77 -11.03
N GLU A 165 -13.59 -22.56 -10.46
CA GLU A 165 -13.22 -23.15 -9.17
C GLU A 165 -14.03 -22.57 -8.00
N LEU A 166 -14.57 -21.36 -8.17
CA LEU A 166 -15.37 -20.68 -7.16
C LEU A 166 -16.87 -20.79 -7.49
N LEU A 167 -17.72 -21.04 -6.48
CA LEU A 167 -19.17 -20.95 -6.66
C LEU A 167 -19.57 -19.55 -7.15
N SER A 168 -20.56 -19.51 -8.03
CA SER A 168 -21.01 -18.28 -8.72
C SER A 168 -21.40 -17.15 -7.75
N GLU A 169 -22.02 -17.48 -6.62
CA GLU A 169 -22.40 -16.52 -5.57
C GLU A 169 -21.19 -15.83 -4.95
N PHE A 170 -20.19 -16.61 -4.48
CA PHE A 170 -18.96 -16.08 -3.90
C PHE A 170 -18.14 -15.30 -4.95
N ARG A 171 -18.15 -15.75 -6.21
CA ARG A 171 -17.46 -15.06 -7.30
C ARG A 171 -18.04 -13.67 -7.52
N ASN A 172 -19.37 -13.55 -7.54
CA ASN A 172 -20.04 -12.28 -7.70
C ASN A 172 -19.76 -11.33 -6.52
N HIS A 173 -19.77 -11.85 -5.29
CA HIS A 173 -19.39 -11.06 -4.11
C HIS A 173 -17.95 -10.56 -4.17
N LEU A 174 -17.01 -11.42 -4.57
CA LEU A 174 -15.60 -11.08 -4.77
C LEU A 174 -15.44 -9.95 -5.78
N ILE A 175 -16.07 -10.10 -6.95
CA ILE A 175 -16.01 -9.13 -8.04
C ILE A 175 -16.55 -7.78 -7.55
N GLN A 176 -17.72 -7.76 -6.92
CA GLN A 176 -18.32 -6.54 -6.40
C GLN A 176 -17.45 -5.88 -5.32
N PHE A 177 -16.86 -6.68 -4.42
CA PHE A 177 -15.97 -6.19 -3.38
C PHE A 177 -14.71 -5.57 -3.98
N TYR A 178 -14.05 -6.25 -4.92
CA TYR A 178 -12.85 -5.73 -5.58
C TYR A 178 -13.16 -4.44 -6.36
N GLN A 179 -14.29 -4.38 -7.07
CA GLN A 179 -14.73 -3.17 -7.78
C GLN A 179 -14.94 -2.00 -6.82
N LYS A 180 -15.65 -2.21 -5.71
CA LYS A 180 -15.88 -1.17 -4.69
C LYS A 180 -14.56 -0.72 -4.06
N SER A 181 -13.71 -1.66 -3.64
CA SER A 181 -12.39 -1.36 -3.07
C SER A 181 -11.50 -0.58 -4.06
N ARG A 182 -11.51 -0.98 -5.33
CA ARG A 182 -10.79 -0.29 -6.40
C ARG A 182 -11.30 1.12 -6.60
N LEU A 183 -12.62 1.33 -6.64
CA LEU A 183 -13.22 2.66 -6.77
C LEU A 183 -12.82 3.56 -5.60
N ILE A 184 -12.94 3.06 -4.36
CA ILE A 184 -12.54 3.80 -3.16
C ILE A 184 -11.07 4.20 -3.23
N ALA A 185 -10.18 3.27 -3.58
CA ALA A 185 -8.75 3.54 -3.68
C ALA A 185 -8.41 4.56 -4.79
N ILE A 186 -9.08 4.48 -5.95
CA ILE A 186 -8.86 5.44 -7.06
C ILE A 186 -9.34 6.84 -6.65
N ILE A 187 -10.53 6.93 -6.07
CA ILE A 187 -11.09 8.21 -5.62
C ILE A 187 -10.18 8.82 -4.55
N SER A 188 -9.77 8.02 -3.55
CA SER A 188 -8.88 8.47 -2.48
C SER A 188 -7.55 8.96 -3.05
N TYR A 189 -6.89 8.16 -3.91
CA TYR A 189 -5.64 8.55 -4.55
C TYR A 189 -5.77 9.87 -5.33
N ARG A 190 -6.86 10.06 -6.09
CA ARG A 190 -7.12 11.30 -6.83
C ARG A 190 -7.31 12.51 -5.91
N ILE A 191 -8.10 12.37 -4.85
CA ILE A 191 -8.32 13.43 -3.86
C ILE A 191 -6.99 13.86 -3.25
N PHE A 192 -6.16 12.91 -2.80
CA PHE A 192 -4.84 13.20 -2.25
C PHE A 192 -3.92 13.86 -3.29
N THR A 193 -3.93 13.39 -4.53
CA THR A 193 -3.09 13.95 -5.60
C THR A 193 -3.50 15.40 -5.90
N ILE A 194 -4.80 15.69 -5.99
CA ILE A 194 -5.31 17.06 -6.19
C ILE A 194 -4.90 17.96 -5.02
N GLY A 195 -5.03 17.48 -3.78
CA GLY A 195 -4.58 18.21 -2.59
C GLY A 195 -3.08 18.55 -2.64
N LEU A 196 -2.24 17.57 -2.95
CA LEU A 196 -0.78 17.77 -3.09
C LEU A 196 -0.41 18.70 -4.24
N LEU A 197 -1.12 18.65 -5.37
CA LEU A 197 -0.94 19.59 -6.47
C LEU A 197 -1.32 21.02 -6.05
N GLY A 198 -2.40 21.18 -5.28
CA GLY A 198 -2.78 22.47 -4.69
C GLY A 198 -1.67 23.06 -3.82
N ILE A 199 -1.00 22.23 -3.01
CA ILE A 199 0.16 22.65 -2.20
C ILE A 199 1.30 23.16 -3.09
N ILE A 200 1.59 22.52 -4.23
CA ILE A 200 2.59 23.00 -5.20
C ILE A 200 2.23 24.40 -5.71
N PHE A 201 0.98 24.63 -6.09
CA PHE A 201 0.55 25.94 -6.59
C PHE A 201 0.68 27.03 -5.53
N ILE A 202 0.25 26.75 -4.30
CA ILE A 202 0.37 27.68 -3.17
C ILE A 202 1.84 27.99 -2.89
N PHE A 203 2.70 26.97 -2.84
CA PHE A 203 4.14 27.12 -2.64
C PHE A 203 4.78 27.95 -3.76
N GLY A 204 4.43 27.69 -5.01
CA GLY A 204 4.94 28.41 -6.17
C GLY A 204 4.54 29.88 -6.13
N TYR A 205 3.28 30.18 -5.80
CA TYR A 205 2.78 31.54 -5.63
C TYR A 205 3.54 32.30 -4.53
N PHE A 206 3.69 31.70 -3.34
CA PHE A 206 4.43 32.33 -2.24
C PHE A 206 5.91 32.53 -2.57
N SER A 207 6.55 31.51 -3.16
CA SER A 207 7.96 31.61 -3.57
C SER A 207 8.16 32.71 -4.60
N TYR A 208 7.22 32.88 -5.54
CA TYR A 208 7.26 33.96 -6.53
C TYR A 208 7.07 35.33 -5.87
N HIS A 209 6.14 35.47 -4.93
CA HIS A 209 5.94 36.71 -4.19
C HIS A 209 7.20 37.11 -3.38
N LEU A 210 7.87 36.15 -2.75
CA LEU A 210 9.13 36.41 -2.04
C LEU A 210 10.24 36.90 -2.98
N TYR A 211 10.25 36.41 -4.22
CA TYR A 211 11.19 36.84 -5.25
C TYR A 211 10.88 38.27 -5.74
N GLU A 212 9.62 38.59 -6.03
CA GLU A 212 9.19 39.94 -6.43
C GLU A 212 9.47 41.01 -5.36
N CYS A 213 9.47 40.62 -4.07
CA CYS A 213 9.81 41.52 -2.97
C CYS A 213 11.32 41.60 -2.68
N ASP A 214 12.18 41.08 -3.58
CA ASP A 214 13.63 41.00 -3.44
C ASP A 214 14.11 40.33 -2.13
N GLN A 215 13.28 39.49 -1.50
CA GLN A 215 13.65 38.78 -0.28
C GLN A 215 14.47 37.53 -0.56
N ILE A 216 14.35 36.98 -1.78
CA ILE A 216 15.11 35.82 -2.24
C ILE A 216 15.64 36.04 -3.66
N ASN A 217 16.83 35.50 -3.94
CA ASN A 217 17.43 35.59 -5.27
C ASN A 217 16.77 34.58 -6.23
N LEU A 218 16.90 34.83 -7.54
CA LEU A 218 16.38 33.94 -8.59
C LEU A 218 16.85 32.49 -8.44
N ILE A 219 18.12 32.28 -8.08
CA ILE A 219 18.69 30.94 -7.87
C ILE A 219 17.97 30.24 -6.71
N LYS A 220 17.72 30.94 -5.58
CA LYS A 220 16.98 30.40 -4.43
C LYS A 220 15.57 29.99 -4.82
N PHE A 221 14.89 30.83 -5.59
CA PHE A 221 13.55 30.56 -6.10
C PHE A 221 13.51 29.31 -6.98
N LEU A 222 14.36 29.25 -8.01
CA LEU A 222 14.41 28.12 -8.95
C LEU A 222 14.76 26.80 -8.27
N MET A 223 15.78 26.79 -7.41
CA MET A 223 16.22 25.57 -6.74
C MET A 223 15.16 25.07 -5.75
N SER A 224 14.56 25.97 -4.96
CA SER A 224 13.52 25.61 -4.00
C SER A 224 12.27 25.05 -4.68
N THR A 225 11.84 25.65 -5.80
CA THR A 225 10.68 25.17 -6.56
C THR A 225 10.93 23.80 -7.18
N ILE A 226 12.11 23.55 -7.75
CA ILE A 226 12.49 22.24 -8.30
C ILE A 226 12.49 21.17 -7.21
N PHE A 227 13.20 21.37 -6.10
CA PHE A 227 13.28 20.35 -5.05
C PHE A 227 11.95 20.12 -4.32
N PHE A 228 11.16 21.17 -4.13
CA PHE A 228 9.82 21.03 -3.56
C PHE A 228 8.91 20.21 -4.49
N PHE A 229 8.98 20.44 -5.80
CA PHE A 229 8.27 19.64 -6.79
C PHE A 229 8.69 18.15 -6.76
N LEU A 230 9.99 17.86 -6.64
CA LEU A 230 10.48 16.48 -6.49
C LEU A 230 9.96 15.82 -5.21
N THR A 231 9.91 16.58 -4.11
CA THR A 231 9.36 16.14 -2.82
C THR A 231 7.88 15.76 -2.96
N ILE A 232 7.08 16.60 -3.62
CA ILE A 232 5.66 16.32 -3.81
C ILE A 232 5.45 15.13 -4.76
N CYS A 233 6.25 15.00 -5.82
CA CYS A 233 6.24 13.81 -6.66
C CYS A 233 6.48 12.53 -5.84
N GLN A 234 7.43 12.57 -4.90
CA GLN A 234 7.72 11.44 -4.02
C GLN A 234 6.57 11.14 -3.05
N CYS A 235 5.92 12.17 -2.50
CA CYS A 235 4.71 12.01 -1.68
C CYS A 235 3.57 11.34 -2.47
N ILE A 236 3.29 11.80 -3.69
CA ILE A 236 2.27 11.20 -4.56
C ILE A 236 2.58 9.72 -4.81
N TYR A 237 3.85 9.40 -5.06
CA TYR A 237 4.30 8.03 -5.30
C TYR A 237 4.05 7.12 -4.07
N ILE A 238 4.42 7.57 -2.87
CA ILE A 238 4.22 6.81 -1.62
C ILE A 238 2.74 6.61 -1.30
N ILE A 239 1.91 7.63 -1.53
CA ILE A 239 0.46 7.52 -1.35
C ILE A 239 -0.12 6.50 -2.34
N GLY A 240 0.33 6.52 -3.59
CA GLY A 240 -0.07 5.54 -4.60
C GLY A 240 0.22 4.11 -4.18
N ASP A 241 1.43 3.87 -3.66
CA ASP A 241 1.81 2.57 -3.12
C ASP A 241 0.95 2.15 -1.92
N SER A 242 0.71 3.06 -0.99
CA SER A 242 -0.07 2.80 0.23
C SER A 242 -1.49 2.30 -0.11
N PHE A 243 -2.14 2.91 -1.11
CA PHE A 243 -3.46 2.47 -1.58
C PHE A 243 -3.45 1.12 -2.29
N ILE A 244 -2.35 0.75 -2.94
CA ILE A 244 -2.17 -0.58 -3.52
C ILE A 244 -1.96 -1.62 -2.41
N MET A 245 -1.24 -1.25 -1.34
CA MET A 245 -1.04 -2.12 -0.19
C MET A 245 -2.37 -2.43 0.53
N ILE A 246 -3.25 -1.43 0.65
CA ILE A 246 -4.59 -1.59 1.20
C ILE A 246 -5.41 -2.59 0.37
N LYS A 247 -5.34 -2.55 -0.97
CA LYS A 247 -6.00 -3.56 -1.83
C LYS A 247 -5.48 -4.98 -1.59
N LYS A 248 -4.18 -5.12 -1.34
CA LYS A 248 -3.55 -6.41 -1.07
C LYS A 248 -4.01 -7.00 0.27
N LEU A 249 -4.14 -6.17 1.30
CA LEU A 249 -4.68 -6.57 2.62
C LEU A 249 -6.15 -7.00 2.52
N PHE A 250 -6.96 -6.28 1.75
CA PHE A 250 -8.37 -6.59 1.54
C PHE A 250 -8.59 -7.87 0.73
N TRP A 251 -7.70 -8.19 -0.22
CA TRP A 251 -7.73 -9.46 -0.95
C TRP A 251 -7.49 -10.67 -0.05
N ASN A 252 -6.60 -10.53 0.95
CA ASN A 252 -6.28 -11.61 1.87
C ASN A 252 -7.44 -11.96 2.82
N GLN A 253 -8.30 -10.99 3.15
CA GLN A 253 -9.54 -11.27 3.89
C GLN A 253 -10.52 -12.12 3.09
N PHE A 254 -10.52 -11.99 1.75
CA PHE A 254 -11.41 -12.75 0.89
C PHE A 254 -10.86 -14.17 0.60
N HIS A 255 -9.53 -14.32 0.52
CA HIS A 255 -8.88 -15.61 0.30
C HIS A 255 -8.98 -16.56 1.50
N GLN A 256 -9.44 -16.07 2.66
CA GLN A 256 -9.64 -16.83 3.89
C GLN A 256 -10.65 -17.98 3.78
N GLU A 257 -11.41 -18.11 2.68
CA GLU A 257 -12.30 -19.26 2.46
C GLU A 257 -11.63 -20.47 1.74
N TYR A 258 -10.41 -20.37 1.22
CA TYR A 258 -9.79 -21.45 0.43
C TYR A 258 -8.74 -22.25 1.23
N VAL A 259 -9.20 -23.33 1.86
CA VAL A 259 -8.51 -24.29 2.74
C VAL A 259 -7.18 -24.89 2.20
N ASN A 260 -6.71 -24.56 1.00
CA ASN A 260 -5.44 -25.02 0.42
C ASN A 260 -4.24 -24.04 0.58
N LEU A 261 -4.46 -22.82 1.09
CA LEU A 261 -3.43 -21.79 1.27
C LEU A 261 -2.51 -21.99 2.48
N TYR A 262 -2.76 -23.00 3.29
CA TYR A 262 -2.14 -23.12 4.60
C TYR A 262 -0.59 -23.20 4.54
N SER A 263 0.00 -23.81 3.50
CA SER A 263 1.46 -23.80 3.28
C SER A 263 2.00 -22.48 2.72
N GLU A 264 1.16 -21.67 2.08
CA GLU A 264 1.52 -20.38 1.47
C GLU A 264 1.36 -19.22 2.47
N ILE A 265 0.57 -19.41 3.53
CA ILE A 265 0.31 -18.42 4.59
C ILE A 265 1.53 -18.18 5.48
N ASP A 266 2.30 -19.21 5.84
CA ASP A 266 3.53 -19.02 6.64
C ASP A 266 4.55 -18.14 5.89
N GLN A 267 4.60 -18.32 4.58
CA GLN A 267 5.46 -17.53 3.71
C GLN A 267 4.97 -16.09 3.54
N PHE A 268 3.67 -15.91 3.39
CA PHE A 268 3.02 -14.60 3.34
C PHE A 268 3.19 -13.82 4.66
N ASN A 269 3.11 -14.50 5.80
CA ASN A 269 3.29 -13.92 7.13
C ASN A 269 4.65 -13.23 7.29
N LEU A 270 5.74 -13.78 6.75
CA LEU A 270 7.07 -13.15 6.82
C LEU A 270 7.11 -11.80 6.08
N THR A 271 6.45 -11.74 4.92
CA THR A 271 6.36 -10.50 4.13
C THR A 271 5.46 -9.49 4.81
N LEU A 272 4.30 -9.92 5.31
CA LEU A 272 3.36 -9.06 6.01
C LEU A 272 3.94 -8.54 7.34
N CYS A 273 4.65 -9.37 8.10
CA CYS A 273 5.29 -8.98 9.35
C CYS A 273 6.26 -7.81 9.13
N SER A 274 7.05 -7.85 8.05
CA SER A 274 7.95 -6.76 7.68
C SER A 274 7.20 -5.46 7.40
N ILE A 275 6.06 -5.57 6.72
CA ILE A 275 5.19 -4.45 6.37
C ILE A 275 4.51 -3.88 7.62
N LEU A 276 3.99 -4.75 8.50
CA LEU A 276 3.33 -4.34 9.74
C LEU A 276 4.30 -3.66 10.69
N LEU A 277 5.50 -4.21 10.83
CA LEU A 277 6.59 -3.60 11.59
C LEU A 277 6.90 -2.20 11.06
N PHE A 278 7.00 -2.02 9.73
CA PHE A 278 7.18 -0.70 9.13
C PHE A 278 6.03 0.25 9.49
N THR A 279 4.78 -0.18 9.31
CA THR A 279 3.62 0.67 9.63
C THR A 279 3.57 1.02 11.12
N GLU A 280 3.98 0.10 12.00
CA GLU A 280 4.05 0.35 13.43
C GLU A 280 5.17 1.34 13.78
N LEU A 281 6.34 1.24 13.16
CA LEU A 281 7.42 2.21 13.33
C LEU A 281 6.99 3.61 12.91
N VAL A 282 6.34 3.77 11.75
CA VAL A 282 5.77 5.05 11.29
C VAL A 282 4.70 5.56 12.25
N SER A 283 3.84 4.68 12.77
CA SER A 283 2.84 5.07 13.75
C SER A 283 3.47 5.58 15.06
N LYS A 284 4.55 4.95 15.52
CA LYS A 284 5.24 5.33 16.76
C LYS A 284 6.06 6.60 16.58
N SER A 285 6.76 6.76 15.46
CA SER A 285 7.50 7.99 15.14
C SER A 285 6.55 9.18 15.03
N SER A 286 5.44 9.03 14.28
CA SER A 286 4.44 10.08 14.14
C SER A 286 3.81 10.48 15.48
N ALA A 287 3.56 9.54 16.40
CA ALA A 287 3.06 9.86 17.73
C ALA A 287 4.07 10.67 18.56
N VAL A 288 5.34 10.25 18.60
CA VAL A 288 6.41 10.97 19.31
C VAL A 288 6.59 12.37 18.74
N ILE A 289 6.65 12.50 17.41
CA ILE A 289 6.82 13.77 16.73
C ILE A 289 5.60 14.67 16.92
N CYS A 290 4.38 14.12 16.92
CA CYS A 290 3.17 14.88 17.22
C CYS A 290 3.24 15.51 18.62
N LEU A 291 3.68 14.73 19.62
CA LEU A 291 3.82 15.21 20.99
C LEU A 291 4.89 16.31 21.09
N LEU A 292 6.06 16.10 20.47
CA LEU A 292 7.14 17.09 20.44
C LEU A 292 6.74 18.38 19.70
N PHE A 293 6.02 18.24 18.58
CA PHE A 293 5.51 19.36 17.80
C PHE A 293 4.50 20.16 18.61
N TYR A 294 3.56 19.49 19.28
CA TYR A 294 2.56 20.11 20.13
C TYR A 294 3.20 20.84 21.32
N SER A 295 4.18 20.23 21.99
CA SER A 295 4.83 20.82 23.17
C SER A 295 5.61 22.11 22.87
N HIS A 296 6.06 22.30 21.62
CA HIS A 296 6.81 23.49 21.20
C HIS A 296 5.90 24.63 20.70
N GLN A 297 4.59 24.41 20.55
CA GLN A 297 3.67 25.49 20.16
C GLN A 297 3.29 26.34 21.38
N ILE A 298 3.50 27.66 21.28
CA ILE A 298 3.08 28.62 22.31
C ILE A 298 1.60 29.01 22.08
N LYS A 299 1.16 29.06 20.81
CA LYS A 299 -0.23 29.32 20.42
C LYS A 299 -0.68 28.31 19.36
N MET A 300 -1.90 27.79 19.53
CA MET A 300 -2.51 26.85 18.60
C MET A 300 -3.28 27.60 17.51
N HIS A 301 -2.63 27.83 16.37
CA HIS A 301 -3.29 28.34 15.16
C HIS A 301 -4.04 27.21 14.43
N MET A 302 -4.98 27.57 13.55
CA MET A 302 -5.78 26.60 12.76
C MET A 302 -4.91 25.61 11.96
N GLN A 303 -3.75 26.07 11.47
CA GLN A 303 -2.77 25.22 10.77
C GLN A 303 -2.15 24.19 11.73
N ASN A 304 -1.75 24.62 12.93
CA ASN A 304 -1.13 23.77 13.95
C ASN A 304 -2.12 22.71 14.47
N THR A 305 -3.39 23.09 14.66
CA THR A 305 -4.46 22.15 15.01
C THR A 305 -4.72 21.14 13.90
N LEU A 306 -4.66 21.55 12.63
CA LEU A 306 -4.86 20.64 11.50
C LEU A 306 -3.70 19.64 11.37
N ILE A 307 -2.45 20.09 11.53
CA ILE A 307 -1.26 19.22 11.49
C ILE A 307 -1.31 18.18 12.63
N THR A 308 -1.64 18.60 13.84
CA THR A 308 -1.77 17.68 14.99
C THR A 308 -2.91 16.68 14.79
N LEU A 309 -4.05 17.11 14.26
CA LEU A 309 -5.14 16.20 13.89
C LEU A 309 -4.71 15.19 12.82
N ILE A 310 -3.92 15.59 11.83
CA ILE A 310 -3.38 14.67 10.82
C ILE A 310 -2.51 13.59 11.49
N PHE A 311 -1.58 13.95 12.36
CA PHE A 311 -0.76 12.96 13.05
C PHE A 311 -1.58 12.01 13.93
N ILE A 312 -2.56 12.53 14.67
CA ILE A 312 -3.45 11.71 15.50
C ILE A 312 -4.25 10.74 14.62
N THR A 313 -4.78 11.20 13.48
CA THR A 313 -5.55 10.34 12.57
C THR A 313 -4.69 9.24 11.94
N ILE A 314 -3.42 9.52 11.59
CA ILE A 314 -2.47 8.50 11.13
C ILE A 314 -2.26 7.44 12.21
N PHE A 315 -1.95 7.85 13.44
CA PHE A 315 -1.75 6.94 14.57
C PHE A 315 -2.98 6.08 14.85
N ILE A 316 -4.17 6.68 14.92
CA ILE A 316 -5.43 5.96 15.16
C ILE A 316 -5.71 4.99 14.02
N SER A 317 -5.52 5.40 12.77
CA SER A 317 -5.79 4.55 11.60
C SER A 317 -4.91 3.30 11.59
N ILE A 318 -3.62 3.44 11.90
CA ILE A 318 -2.69 2.32 11.98
C ILE A 318 -3.04 1.40 13.16
N ASN A 319 -3.42 1.95 14.31
CA ASN A 319 -3.85 1.14 15.45
C ASN A 319 -5.17 0.39 15.18
N ILE A 320 -6.13 1.01 14.49
CA ILE A 320 -7.37 0.33 14.07
C ILE A 320 -7.03 -0.80 13.09
N LEU A 321 -6.11 -0.57 12.14
CA LEU A 321 -5.64 -1.61 11.23
C LEU A 321 -5.01 -2.77 12.02
N ASN A 322 -4.08 -2.48 12.94
CA ASN A 322 -3.43 -3.48 13.78
C ASN A 322 -4.42 -4.22 14.66
N PHE A 323 -5.40 -3.55 15.25
CA PHE A 323 -6.48 -4.17 16.04
C PHE A 323 -7.33 -5.11 15.20
N ARG A 324 -7.72 -4.70 13.98
CA ARG A 324 -8.47 -5.57 13.06
C ARG A 324 -7.66 -6.80 12.67
N ILE A 325 -6.36 -6.63 12.44
CA ILE A 325 -5.42 -7.71 12.12
C ILE A 325 -5.25 -8.66 13.32
N ALA A 326 -5.08 -8.13 14.53
CA ALA A 326 -4.95 -8.90 15.77
C ALA A 326 -6.23 -9.67 16.14
N ASN A 327 -7.40 -9.23 15.66
CA ASN A 327 -8.68 -9.91 15.89
C ASN A 327 -9.00 -11.02 14.89
N LEU A 328 -8.21 -11.21 13.83
CA LEU A 328 -8.37 -12.33 12.89
C LEU A 328 -8.40 -13.73 13.55
N PRO A 329 -7.59 -14.02 14.61
CA PRO A 329 -7.68 -15.27 15.37
C PRO A 329 -9.01 -15.47 16.08
N SER A 330 -9.68 -14.40 16.50
CA SER A 330 -10.97 -14.49 17.18
C SER A 330 -12.07 -14.98 16.23
N TYR A 331 -12.04 -14.53 14.96
CA TYR A 331 -12.96 -15.00 13.93
C TYR A 331 -12.75 -16.47 13.59
N ASN A 332 -11.49 -16.94 13.60
CA ASN A 332 -11.19 -18.37 13.44
C ASN A 332 -11.73 -19.20 14.59
N ARG A 333 -11.64 -18.71 15.84
CA ARG A 333 -12.24 -19.35 17.00
C ARG A 333 -13.77 -19.41 16.89
N ILE A 334 -14.42 -18.35 16.41
CA ILE A 334 -15.89 -18.30 16.22
C ILE A 334 -16.32 -19.25 15.09
N CYS A 335 -15.57 -19.31 13.99
CA CYS A 335 -15.82 -20.25 12.89
C CYS A 335 -15.67 -21.70 13.36
N TRP A 336 -14.59 -22.01 14.09
CA TRP A 336 -14.38 -23.31 14.72
C TRP A 336 -15.55 -23.68 15.63
N LEU A 337 -15.98 -22.78 16.52
CA LEU A 337 -17.14 -22.98 17.40
C LEU A 337 -18.42 -23.26 16.60
N SER A 338 -18.62 -22.58 15.47
CA SER A 338 -19.80 -22.74 14.61
C SER A 338 -19.80 -24.08 13.88
N ILE A 339 -18.67 -24.47 13.30
CA ILE A 339 -18.48 -25.78 12.64
C ILE A 339 -18.59 -26.92 13.66
N HIS A 340 -18.00 -26.75 14.84
CA HIS A 340 -18.09 -27.71 15.94
C HIS A 340 -19.55 -27.92 16.39
N ARG A 341 -20.30 -26.82 16.60
CA ARG A 341 -21.73 -26.88 16.93
C ARG A 341 -22.55 -27.55 15.83
N TRP A 342 -22.25 -27.28 14.57
CA TRP A 342 -22.94 -27.91 13.44
C TRP A 342 -22.67 -29.42 13.36
N ILE A 343 -21.41 -29.85 13.54
CA ILE A 343 -21.04 -31.27 13.57
C ILE A 343 -21.71 -32.00 14.73
N ALA A 344 -21.74 -31.39 15.92
CA ALA A 344 -22.44 -31.94 17.08
C ALA A 344 -23.95 -32.11 16.83
N ARG A 345 -24.60 -31.11 16.21
CA ARG A 345 -26.02 -31.18 15.84
C ARG A 345 -26.29 -32.25 14.77
N SER A 346 -25.42 -32.37 13.77
CA SER A 346 -25.52 -33.37 12.70
C SER A 346 -25.40 -34.80 13.25
N GLN A 347 -24.45 -35.03 14.16
CA GLN A 347 -24.30 -36.32 14.85
C GLN A 347 -25.53 -36.67 15.70
N TRP A 348 -26.09 -35.70 16.42
CA TRP A 348 -27.30 -35.88 17.22
C TRP A 348 -28.54 -36.22 16.37
N LEU A 349 -28.70 -35.54 15.23
CA LEU A 349 -29.80 -35.80 14.28
C LEU A 349 -29.69 -37.21 13.65
N ASN A 350 -28.47 -37.67 13.39
CA ASN A 350 -28.24 -39.03 12.88
C ASN A 350 -28.47 -40.11 13.95
N LEU A 351 -28.20 -39.84 15.24
CA LEU A 351 -28.52 -40.75 16.34
C LEU A 351 -30.04 -40.94 16.53
N LYS A 352 -30.83 -39.88 16.33
CA LYS A 352 -32.31 -39.96 16.38
C LYS A 352 -32.90 -40.74 15.20
N ARG A 353 -32.26 -40.73 14.04
CA ARG A 353 -32.64 -41.54 12.88
C ARG A 353 -31.92 -42.89 12.93
N LYS A 354 -32.49 -43.88 13.64
CA LYS A 354 -32.03 -45.28 13.63
C LYS A 354 -32.08 -45.92 12.22
N LYS A 355 -31.20 -45.52 11.30
CA LYS A 355 -31.02 -46.17 9.98
C LYS A 355 -29.62 -46.81 9.92
N PRO A 356 -29.51 -48.15 10.00
CA PRO A 356 -28.23 -48.84 10.23
C PRO A 356 -27.45 -49.18 8.95
N LYS A 357 -27.52 -48.38 7.87
CA LYS A 357 -27.03 -48.85 6.55
C LYS A 357 -26.32 -47.84 5.65
N ASN A 358 -25.62 -46.85 6.18
CA ASN A 358 -24.63 -46.11 5.38
C ASN A 358 -23.30 -46.04 6.15
N ASN A 359 -22.25 -46.67 5.62
CA ASN A 359 -20.86 -46.55 6.10
C ASN A 359 -20.14 -45.28 5.58
N LEU A 360 -20.78 -44.52 4.69
CA LEU A 360 -20.29 -43.25 4.16
C LEU A 360 -20.17 -42.08 5.18
N PRO A 361 -21.03 -41.90 6.21
CA PRO A 361 -20.95 -40.75 7.12
C PRO A 361 -19.77 -40.82 8.09
N LEU A 362 -19.19 -42.01 8.33
CA LEU A 362 -18.02 -42.19 9.21
C LEU A 362 -16.76 -41.56 8.62
N ARG A 363 -16.53 -41.70 7.31
CA ARG A 363 -15.36 -41.11 6.63
C ARG A 363 -15.41 -39.58 6.62
N TYR A 364 -16.60 -39.00 6.40
CA TYR A 364 -16.80 -37.54 6.47
C TYR A 364 -16.77 -37.02 7.91
N SER A 365 -17.27 -37.78 8.89
CA SER A 365 -17.16 -37.45 10.31
C SER A 365 -15.70 -37.47 10.79
N PHE A 366 -14.91 -38.45 10.35
CA PHE A 366 -13.50 -38.54 10.72
C PHE A 366 -12.67 -37.42 10.08
N LYS A 367 -12.90 -37.14 8.79
CA LYS A 367 -12.26 -36.02 8.07
C LYS A 367 -12.61 -34.66 8.67
N SER A 368 -13.87 -34.45 9.08
CA SER A 368 -14.31 -33.22 9.74
C SER A 368 -13.79 -33.07 11.18
N ARG A 369 -13.61 -34.17 11.92
CA ARG A 369 -12.95 -34.15 13.25
C ARG A 369 -11.46 -33.86 13.16
N LEU A 370 -10.75 -34.46 12.19
CA LEU A 370 -9.35 -34.13 11.90
C LEU A 370 -9.19 -32.67 11.44
N PHE A 371 -10.14 -32.17 10.65
CA PHE A 371 -10.20 -30.76 10.26
C PHE A 371 -10.42 -29.83 11.48
N LEU A 372 -11.33 -30.18 12.39
CA LEU A 372 -11.55 -29.44 13.65
C LEU A 372 -10.33 -29.45 14.56
N GLN A 373 -9.60 -30.57 14.64
CA GLN A 373 -8.38 -30.72 15.44
C GLN A 373 -7.21 -29.92 14.85
N SER A 374 -7.13 -29.87 13.52
CA SER A 374 -6.22 -28.99 12.78
C SER A 374 -6.57 -27.51 13.02
N MET A 375 -7.86 -27.13 13.01
CA MET A 375 -8.30 -25.76 13.33
C MET A 375 -8.03 -25.34 14.80
N THR A 376 -8.11 -26.25 15.77
CA THR A 376 -7.78 -25.92 17.18
C THR A 376 -6.28 -25.74 17.40
N ASN A 377 -5.46 -26.49 16.68
CA ASN A 377 -4.00 -26.38 16.75
C ASN A 377 -3.46 -25.23 15.87
N ASN A 378 -4.20 -24.87 14.81
CA ASN A 378 -3.94 -23.71 13.97
C ASN A 378 -4.75 -22.51 14.45
N LEU A 379 -4.17 -21.76 15.38
CA LEU A 379 -4.57 -20.38 15.59
C LEU A 379 -4.30 -19.63 14.27
N PHE A 380 -5.31 -19.47 13.41
CA PHE A 380 -5.24 -18.52 12.30
C PHE A 380 -4.97 -17.14 12.88
N GLY A 381 -3.71 -16.76 12.93
CA GLY A 381 -3.27 -15.51 13.48
C GLY A 381 -1.93 -15.19 12.89
N PHE A 382 -1.73 -13.92 12.56
CA PHE A 382 -0.39 -13.44 12.32
C PHE A 382 0.41 -13.66 13.59
N THR A 383 1.37 -14.59 13.55
CA THR A 383 2.41 -14.72 14.57
C THR A 383 3.40 -13.58 14.38
N CYS A 384 2.94 -12.34 14.47
CA CYS A 384 3.84 -11.22 14.62
C CYS A 384 4.28 -11.20 16.09
N GLY A 385 5.55 -11.53 16.34
CA GLY A 385 6.13 -11.50 17.69
C GLY A 385 6.33 -12.86 18.39
N ARG A 386 6.50 -13.96 17.65
CA ARG A 386 7.20 -15.14 18.16
C ARG A 386 8.59 -15.23 17.55
#